data_AF-A0A970QE56-F1
#
_entry.id   AF-A0A970QE56-F1
#
_cell.length_a   1.000
_cell.length_b   1.000
_cell.length_c   1.000
_cell.angle_alpha   90.00
_cell.angle_beta   90.00
_cell.angle_gamma   90.00
#
_symmetry.space_group_name_H-M   'P 1'
#
loop_
_entity.id
_entity.type
_entity.pdbx_description
1 polymer ?
#
loop_
_entity_poly.entity_id
_entity_poly.type
_entity_poly.pdbx_seq_one_letter_code
_entity_poly.pdbx_strand_id
1 'polypeptide(L)'
;MKLKLFVPILAVVFVIVPLQHTFAYDPVPGPNYAGCLDRPMPFSKLPVIDLATGKENTPVKKWPVPGEYDFCAYMDTAYCSMEAITSLQPSLLEFVGLLQCLDGDMNGPVNLAEEIPMTPNGIPDGTAELAIVAAILNDPGHALYQETLEKFQHNVNEAKFILIQAYMHMPPLGSFPGGDMRATIRLLVPYLSGSLLSLMGAYGVLGDDDSLNMLDALLETLQSFLANLPLPEGGVRAILQSVPALNHEGDANNDGFTNRQAYEYFVEHLGYSEYEYSLFAVSPDYPIDLMQVDGGGVFVFGSTMELTAVIDGLVAEALDPYQYTWYKDGLPIPEATENMLILDNGSEADSGLYEVRVPVRWLLGDAPGDPLIVSASVYVQFVAPVPLIPGVACLFFVAIFITCVFCFSFYRQITIRT
;
A
#
# COMPACT_ATOMS: atom_id res chain seq x y z
N MET A 1 -18.43 -17.06 43.15
CA MET A 1 -18.24 -15.97 42.16
C MET A 1 -16.85 -16.10 41.57
N LYS A 2 -16.70 -16.90 40.50
CA LYS A 2 -15.45 -17.01 39.73
C LYS A 2 -15.84 -16.67 38.30
N LEU A 3 -15.64 -15.40 37.94
CA LEU A 3 -15.77 -14.93 36.57
C LEU A 3 -14.61 -15.56 35.78
N LYS A 4 -14.89 -16.56 34.95
CA LYS A 4 -13.93 -17.00 33.93
C LYS A 4 -14.12 -16.06 32.76
N LEU A 5 -13.22 -15.08 32.65
CA LEU A 5 -13.04 -14.28 31.45
C LEU A 5 -12.51 -15.25 30.37
N PHE A 6 -13.42 -15.84 29.59
CA PHE A 6 -13.07 -16.46 28.32
C PHE A 6 -13.07 -15.33 27.31
N VAL A 7 -11.89 -14.75 27.06
CA VAL A 7 -11.67 -13.95 25.85
C VAL A 7 -11.55 -14.97 24.72
N PRO A 8 -12.48 -15.03 23.75
CA PRO A 8 -12.27 -15.85 22.57
C PRO A 8 -11.06 -15.23 21.85
N ILE A 9 -9.96 -15.99 21.81
CA ILE A 9 -8.80 -15.62 21.00
C ILE A 9 -9.27 -15.78 19.55
N LEU A 10 -9.36 -14.66 18.83
CA LEU A 10 -9.51 -14.64 17.38
C LEU A 10 -8.44 -15.59 16.84
N ALA A 11 -8.86 -16.73 16.31
CA ALA A 11 -7.94 -17.71 15.74
C ALA A 11 -7.51 -17.16 14.38
N VAL A 12 -6.57 -16.21 14.40
CA VAL A 12 -5.88 -15.73 13.20
C VAL A 12 -5.18 -16.96 12.62
N VAL A 13 -5.80 -17.58 11.63
CA VAL A 13 -5.19 -18.64 10.85
C VAL A 13 -4.13 -17.94 10.01
N PHE A 14 -2.92 -17.84 10.54
CA PHE A 14 -1.73 -17.45 9.78
C PHE A 14 -1.54 -18.50 8.68
N VAL A 15 -2.11 -18.24 7.51
CA VAL A 15 -1.66 -18.91 6.30
C VAL A 15 -0.32 -18.28 5.97
N ILE A 16 0.74 -18.82 6.57
CA ILE A 16 2.11 -18.56 6.13
C ILE A 16 2.21 -19.21 4.75
N VAL A 17 1.81 -18.49 3.71
CA VAL A 17 2.21 -18.81 2.35
C VAL A 17 3.66 -18.35 2.27
N PRO A 18 4.65 -19.24 2.12
CA PRO A 18 6.00 -18.79 1.83
C PRO A 18 6.00 -18.22 0.42
N LEU A 19 5.75 -16.92 0.30
CA LEU A 19 6.12 -16.17 -0.91
C LEU A 19 7.64 -16.25 -0.98
N GLN A 20 8.15 -17.06 -1.90
CA GLN A 20 9.59 -17.15 -2.13
C GLN A 20 10.08 -15.76 -2.52
N HIS A 21 10.97 -15.19 -1.70
CA HIS A 21 11.49 -13.82 -1.73
C HIS A 21 12.37 -13.49 -2.97
N THR A 22 12.10 -14.07 -4.13
CA THR A 22 13.07 -14.05 -5.24
C THR A 22 13.02 -12.79 -6.12
N PHE A 23 12.21 -11.78 -5.77
CA PHE A 23 11.99 -10.60 -6.62
C PHE A 23 12.11 -9.24 -5.93
N ALA A 24 12.33 -9.18 -4.62
CA ALA A 24 12.61 -7.91 -3.96
C ALA A 24 14.10 -7.55 -4.15
N TYR A 25 14.39 -6.35 -4.61
CA TYR A 25 15.76 -5.82 -4.59
C TYR A 25 16.24 -5.68 -3.14
N ASP A 26 17.46 -6.14 -2.86
CA ASP A 26 18.11 -5.98 -1.56
C ASP A 26 18.72 -4.56 -1.46
N PRO A 27 18.23 -3.69 -0.56
CA PRO A 27 18.72 -2.32 -0.44
C PRO A 27 20.21 -2.27 -0.09
N VAL A 28 20.89 -1.23 -0.56
CA VAL A 28 22.27 -0.96 -0.15
C VAL A 28 22.29 -0.62 1.33
N PRO A 29 23.26 -1.16 2.10
CA PRO A 29 23.29 -0.99 3.54
C PRO A 29 23.58 0.45 3.96
N GLY A 30 24.41 1.19 3.21
CA GLY A 30 24.91 2.50 3.67
C GLY A 30 25.53 2.42 5.08
N PRO A 31 25.70 3.56 5.77
CA PRO A 31 25.80 4.91 5.20
C PRO A 31 27.11 5.07 4.39
N ASN A 32 27.42 6.28 3.91
CA ASN A 32 28.65 6.61 3.18
C ASN A 32 28.90 5.74 1.94
N TYR A 33 27.84 5.48 1.16
CA TYR A 33 27.90 4.68 -0.06
C TYR A 33 28.36 3.22 0.15
N ALA A 34 28.29 2.71 1.39
CA ALA A 34 28.55 1.30 1.63
C ALA A 34 27.56 0.43 0.82
N GLY A 35 28.10 -0.50 0.02
CA GLY A 35 27.31 -1.34 -0.89
C GLY A 35 27.08 -0.76 -2.29
N CYS A 36 27.42 0.53 -2.49
CA CYS A 36 27.65 1.09 -3.82
C CYS A 36 28.94 0.48 -4.36
N LEU A 37 28.82 -0.66 -5.02
CA LEU A 37 29.94 -1.24 -5.75
C LEU A 37 30.27 -0.35 -6.96
N ASP A 38 31.47 -0.51 -7.51
CA ASP A 38 31.89 0.08 -8.79
C ASP A 38 31.02 -0.53 -9.93
N ARG A 39 29.74 -0.13 -10.02
CA ARG A 39 28.74 -0.79 -10.87
C ARG A 39 28.60 -0.05 -12.20
N PRO A 40 28.83 -0.72 -13.33
CA PRO A 40 28.60 -0.13 -14.65
C PRO A 40 27.11 -0.12 -15.04
N MET A 41 26.18 -0.53 -14.17
CA MET A 41 24.75 -0.72 -14.46
C MET A 41 23.87 -0.28 -13.26
N PRO A 42 22.63 0.17 -13.49
CA PRO A 42 21.67 0.49 -12.43
C PRO A 42 21.17 -0.80 -11.74
N PHE A 43 20.61 -0.66 -10.53
CA PHE A 43 20.09 -1.79 -9.76
C PHE A 43 18.80 -2.37 -10.35
N SER A 44 18.00 -1.55 -11.03
CA SER A 44 16.88 -1.99 -11.88
C SER A 44 16.85 -1.25 -13.22
N LYS A 45 16.04 -1.71 -14.19
CA LYS A 45 15.95 -1.08 -15.51
C LYS A 45 15.30 0.29 -15.42
N LEU A 46 16.00 1.31 -15.89
CA LEU A 46 15.52 2.68 -15.93
C LEU A 46 14.91 3.05 -17.28
N PRO A 47 14.01 4.06 -17.33
CA PRO A 47 13.63 4.73 -18.56
C PRO A 47 14.85 5.23 -19.33
N VAL A 48 14.88 4.99 -20.65
CA VAL A 48 15.97 5.43 -21.52
C VAL A 48 15.71 6.85 -22.02
N ILE A 49 16.51 7.79 -21.53
CA ILE A 49 16.38 9.23 -21.83
C ILE A 49 17.45 9.65 -22.84
N ASP A 50 17.07 10.47 -23.82
CA ASP A 50 18.01 11.08 -24.75
C ASP A 50 18.57 12.40 -24.22
N LEU A 51 19.57 12.33 -23.34
CA LEU A 51 20.26 13.53 -22.84
C LEU A 51 21.17 14.19 -23.88
N ALA A 52 21.57 13.47 -24.93
CA ALA A 52 22.64 13.91 -25.84
C ALA A 52 22.13 14.77 -26.99
N THR A 53 20.99 14.37 -27.57
CA THR A 53 20.38 15.03 -28.72
C THR A 53 18.93 15.42 -28.47
N GLY A 54 18.34 14.98 -27.35
CA GLY A 54 16.98 15.31 -26.98
C GLY A 54 16.84 16.78 -26.58
N LYS A 55 15.80 17.42 -27.14
CA LYS A 55 15.19 18.63 -26.58
C LYS A 55 14.25 18.25 -25.43
N GLU A 56 13.81 19.21 -24.62
CA GLU A 56 12.90 18.93 -23.49
C GLU A 56 11.70 18.05 -23.86
N ASN A 57 11.07 18.33 -25.01
CA ASN A 57 9.85 17.63 -25.44
C ASN A 57 10.13 16.27 -26.11
N THR A 58 11.37 15.79 -26.12
CA THR A 58 11.72 14.50 -26.76
C THR A 58 11.17 13.37 -25.90
N PRO A 59 10.30 12.49 -26.42
CA PRO A 59 9.74 11.39 -25.63
C PRO A 59 10.83 10.47 -25.06
N VAL A 60 10.53 9.83 -23.92
CA VAL A 60 11.34 8.73 -23.39
C VAL A 60 11.45 7.64 -24.47
N LYS A 61 12.68 7.18 -24.75
CA LYS A 61 12.95 6.25 -25.86
C LYS A 61 12.46 4.84 -25.58
N LYS A 62 12.56 4.41 -24.33
CA LYS A 62 12.16 3.09 -23.88
C LYS A 62 11.79 3.17 -22.40
N TRP A 63 10.65 2.57 -22.08
CA TRP A 63 10.20 2.37 -20.70
C TRP A 63 10.61 0.99 -20.19
N PRO A 64 10.78 0.82 -18.87
CA PRO A 64 10.80 -0.50 -18.24
C PRO A 64 9.53 -1.28 -18.60
N VAL A 65 9.63 -2.61 -18.67
CA VAL A 65 8.45 -3.47 -18.85
C VAL A 65 7.92 -3.94 -17.49
N PRO A 66 6.66 -4.41 -17.39
CA PRO A 66 6.16 -5.00 -16.15
C PRO A 66 7.09 -6.09 -15.62
N GLY A 67 7.36 -6.06 -14.31
CA GLY A 67 8.35 -6.87 -13.61
C GLY A 67 9.73 -6.20 -13.49
N GLU A 68 9.96 -5.04 -14.13
CA GLU A 68 11.21 -4.29 -14.03
C GLU A 68 11.08 -3.01 -13.17
N TYR A 69 9.89 -2.61 -12.74
CA TYR A 69 9.73 -1.42 -11.89
C TYR A 69 10.12 -1.73 -10.44
N ASP A 70 11.09 -1.00 -9.89
CA ASP A 70 11.54 -1.16 -8.50
C ASP A 70 12.06 0.20 -7.99
N PHE A 71 11.24 0.89 -7.20
CA PHE A 71 11.55 2.25 -6.74
C PHE A 71 12.61 2.27 -5.63
N CYS A 72 12.72 1.21 -4.84
CA CYS A 72 13.83 1.02 -3.92
C CYS A 72 15.17 0.94 -4.69
N ALA A 73 15.22 0.14 -5.76
CA ALA A 73 16.38 0.07 -6.64
C ALA A 73 16.67 1.41 -7.34
N TYR A 74 15.64 2.20 -7.65
CA TYR A 74 15.81 3.55 -8.22
C TYR A 74 16.33 4.56 -7.20
N MET A 75 15.88 4.51 -5.95
CA MET A 75 16.44 5.30 -4.84
C MET A 75 17.93 4.99 -4.68
N ASP A 76 18.29 3.71 -4.54
CA ASP A 76 19.69 3.32 -4.39
C ASP A 76 20.55 3.60 -5.62
N THR A 77 19.97 3.53 -6.82
CA THR A 77 20.67 3.95 -8.04
C THR A 77 20.95 5.46 -8.02
N ALA A 78 20.02 6.27 -7.50
CA ALA A 78 20.25 7.71 -7.29
C ALA A 78 21.31 7.94 -6.22
N TYR A 79 21.15 7.33 -5.04
CA TYR A 79 22.09 7.39 -3.91
C TYR A 79 23.52 7.07 -4.35
N CYS A 80 23.74 5.91 -4.96
CA CYS A 80 25.09 5.52 -5.41
C CYS A 80 25.62 6.41 -6.54
N SER A 81 24.76 7.01 -7.36
CA SER A 81 25.19 7.99 -8.36
C SER A 81 25.67 9.30 -7.72
N MET A 82 25.22 9.63 -6.50
CA MET A 82 25.61 10.86 -5.82
C MET A 82 27.06 10.85 -5.32
N GLU A 83 27.71 9.69 -5.16
CA GLU A 83 29.12 9.60 -4.70
C GLU A 83 30.07 10.45 -5.56
N ALA A 84 29.90 10.38 -6.88
CA ALA A 84 30.68 11.16 -7.84
C ALA A 84 30.42 12.68 -7.71
N ILE A 85 29.19 13.06 -7.34
CA ILE A 85 28.78 14.46 -7.20
C ILE A 85 29.24 15.02 -5.85
N THR A 86 29.08 14.28 -4.75
CA THR A 86 29.50 14.71 -3.41
C THR A 86 31.01 14.82 -3.27
N SER A 87 31.77 14.07 -4.07
CA SER A 87 33.22 14.24 -4.18
C SER A 87 33.61 15.63 -4.73
N LEU A 88 32.71 16.28 -5.49
CA LEU A 88 32.90 17.62 -6.05
C LEU A 88 32.26 18.71 -5.17
N GLN A 89 31.16 18.38 -4.49
CA GLN A 89 30.45 19.26 -3.56
C GLN A 89 30.14 18.53 -2.25
N PRO A 90 31.06 18.56 -1.27
CA PRO A 90 30.87 17.84 -0.01
C PRO A 90 29.66 18.29 0.81
N SER A 91 29.15 19.51 0.60
CA SER A 91 27.94 19.99 1.29
C SER A 91 26.69 19.17 0.93
N LEU A 92 26.68 18.46 -0.20
CA LEU A 92 25.53 17.64 -0.58
C LEU A 92 25.45 16.32 0.21
N LEU A 93 26.47 15.95 1.00
CA LEU A 93 26.50 14.70 1.78
C LEU A 93 25.38 14.63 2.83
N GLU A 94 24.86 15.75 3.30
CA GLU A 94 23.75 15.77 4.26
C GLU A 94 22.40 15.45 3.60
N PHE A 95 22.26 15.65 2.28
CA PHE A 95 21.04 15.36 1.53
C PHE A 95 20.99 13.94 0.96
N VAL A 96 22.13 13.26 0.78
CA VAL A 96 22.15 11.96 0.09
C VAL A 96 21.51 10.85 0.90
N GLY A 97 21.51 10.92 2.23
CA GLY A 97 20.86 9.92 3.08
C GLY A 97 19.37 9.77 2.76
N LEU A 98 18.72 10.86 2.35
CA LEU A 98 17.30 10.87 1.98
C LEU A 98 17.01 10.07 0.69
N LEU A 99 18.03 9.87 -0.16
CA LEU A 99 17.90 9.10 -1.41
C LEU A 99 18.21 7.61 -1.23
N GLN A 100 18.67 7.18 -0.06
CA GLN A 100 18.92 5.77 0.21
C GLN A 100 17.56 5.06 0.40
N CYS A 101 17.37 3.91 -0.24
CA CYS A 101 16.10 3.20 -0.12
C CYS A 101 15.79 2.77 1.32
N LEU A 102 16.79 2.24 2.03
CA LEU A 102 16.59 1.59 3.33
C LEU A 102 16.05 2.53 4.41
N ASP A 103 16.54 3.77 4.44
CA ASP A 103 16.24 4.75 5.50
C ASP A 103 15.50 5.99 4.95
N GLY A 104 15.19 6.00 3.64
CA GLY A 104 14.56 7.13 2.98
C GLY A 104 13.10 7.26 3.36
N ASP A 105 12.78 8.35 4.05
CA ASP A 105 11.42 8.80 4.39
C ASP A 105 11.44 10.33 4.40
N MET A 106 11.07 10.93 3.27
CA MET A 106 11.18 12.36 3.01
C MET A 106 9.85 13.06 2.74
N ASN A 107 8.78 12.31 2.50
CA ASN A 107 7.46 12.80 2.10
C ASN A 107 6.51 13.04 3.28
N GLY A 108 7.03 13.48 4.42
CA GLY A 108 6.25 14.04 5.52
C GLY A 108 6.06 15.56 5.44
N PRO A 109 5.40 16.16 6.44
CA PRO A 109 5.12 17.59 6.46
C PRO A 109 6.38 18.45 6.37
N VAL A 110 6.49 19.28 5.34
CA VAL A 110 7.67 20.12 5.11
C VAL A 110 7.89 21.12 6.25
N ASN A 111 9.12 21.17 6.78
CA ASN A 111 9.55 22.12 7.80
C ASN A 111 10.57 23.13 7.23
N LEU A 112 10.06 24.25 6.72
CA LEU A 112 10.86 25.32 6.12
C LEU A 112 11.80 26.05 7.12
N ALA A 113 11.74 25.74 8.42
CA ALA A 113 12.65 26.30 9.41
C ALA A 113 13.99 25.53 9.51
N GLU A 114 14.05 24.30 8.97
CA GLU A 114 15.23 23.45 8.97
C GLU A 114 16.05 23.63 7.68
N GLU A 115 17.35 23.32 7.76
CA GLU A 115 18.24 23.35 6.59
C GLU A 115 17.86 22.31 5.54
N ILE A 116 17.34 21.17 6.01
CA ILE A 116 16.74 20.11 5.21
C ILE A 116 15.24 20.13 5.51
N PRO A 117 14.40 20.72 4.62
CA PRO A 117 12.98 20.90 4.92
C PRO A 117 12.14 19.62 4.91
N MET A 118 12.65 18.56 4.29
CA MET A 118 11.97 17.27 4.18
C MET A 118 11.97 16.55 5.53
N THR A 119 10.81 16.04 5.93
CA THR A 119 10.62 15.32 7.20
C THR A 119 10.01 13.95 6.94
N PRO A 120 10.17 12.99 7.88
CA PRO A 120 9.57 11.66 7.75
C PRO A 120 8.08 11.66 8.08
N ASN A 121 7.30 10.77 7.45
CA ASN A 121 5.91 10.49 7.79
C ASN A 121 5.70 9.16 8.55
N GLY A 122 6.79 8.42 8.78
CA GLY A 122 6.80 7.14 9.50
C GLY A 122 6.68 5.90 8.61
N ILE A 123 6.46 6.07 7.30
CA ILE A 123 6.41 4.99 6.32
C ILE A 123 7.60 5.17 5.36
N PRO A 124 8.48 4.17 5.20
CA PRO A 124 9.58 4.26 4.27
C PRO A 124 9.12 4.49 2.81
N ASP A 125 9.75 5.44 2.14
CA ASP A 125 9.41 5.80 0.77
C ASP A 125 9.68 4.65 -0.20
N GLY A 126 10.90 4.12 -0.19
CA GLY A 126 11.39 3.19 -1.21
C GLY A 126 10.80 1.80 -1.10
N THR A 127 10.82 1.24 0.10
CA THR A 127 10.41 -0.14 0.39
C THR A 127 8.92 -0.30 0.64
N ALA A 128 8.19 0.78 0.96
CA ALA A 128 6.76 0.73 1.27
C ALA A 128 5.92 1.62 0.34
N GLU A 129 5.97 2.95 0.43
CA GLU A 129 5.01 3.82 -0.30
C GLU A 129 5.19 3.74 -1.83
N LEU A 130 6.40 3.92 -2.33
CA LEU A 130 6.69 3.79 -3.76
C LEU A 130 6.65 2.32 -4.22
N ALA A 131 6.81 1.36 -3.29
CA ALA A 131 6.66 -0.06 -3.61
C ALA A 131 5.22 -0.42 -4.01
N ILE A 132 4.20 0.25 -3.46
CA ILE A 132 2.80 0.14 -3.92
C ILE A 132 2.70 0.54 -5.40
N VAL A 133 3.32 1.66 -5.80
CA VAL A 133 3.32 2.10 -7.21
C VAL A 133 4.01 1.07 -8.10
N ALA A 134 5.13 0.48 -7.66
CA ALA A 134 5.79 -0.60 -8.39
C ALA A 134 4.92 -1.86 -8.50
N ALA A 135 4.24 -2.27 -7.42
CA ALA A 135 3.36 -3.43 -7.43
C ALA A 135 2.27 -3.30 -8.51
N ILE A 136 1.67 -2.12 -8.63
CA ILE A 136 0.70 -1.81 -9.69
C ILE A 136 1.37 -1.82 -11.07
N LEU A 137 2.48 -1.10 -11.28
CA LEU A 137 3.16 -1.01 -12.58
C LEU A 137 3.72 -2.36 -13.07
N ASN A 138 3.93 -3.31 -12.16
CA ASN A 138 4.39 -4.66 -12.48
C ASN A 138 3.26 -5.66 -12.71
N ASP A 139 2.00 -5.30 -12.50
CA ASP A 139 0.84 -6.15 -12.73
C ASP A 139 -0.13 -5.56 -13.77
N PRO A 140 0.02 -5.92 -15.07
CA PRO A 140 -0.91 -5.51 -16.11
C PRO A 140 -2.36 -5.99 -15.92
N GLY A 141 -2.59 -6.95 -15.03
CA GLY A 141 -3.91 -7.44 -14.67
C GLY A 141 -4.63 -6.59 -13.63
N HIS A 142 -3.91 -5.73 -12.91
CA HIS A 142 -4.47 -4.90 -11.85
C HIS A 142 -5.41 -3.81 -12.40
N ALA A 143 -6.52 -3.53 -11.71
CA ALA A 143 -7.52 -2.54 -12.14
C ALA A 143 -6.95 -1.13 -12.33
N LEU A 144 -6.01 -0.72 -11.45
CA LEU A 144 -5.34 0.58 -11.49
C LEU A 144 -4.13 0.63 -12.44
N TYR A 145 -3.77 -0.46 -13.13
CA TYR A 145 -2.54 -0.53 -13.94
C TYR A 145 -2.46 0.54 -15.02
N GLN A 146 -3.50 0.65 -15.86
CA GLN A 146 -3.49 1.57 -17.00
C GLN A 146 -3.42 3.03 -16.57
N GLU A 147 -4.24 3.41 -15.58
CA GLU A 147 -4.25 4.76 -15.03
C GLU A 147 -2.89 5.13 -14.41
N THR A 148 -2.32 4.20 -13.64
CA THR A 148 -1.01 4.39 -13.00
C THR A 148 0.11 4.53 -14.03
N LEU A 149 0.11 3.67 -15.06
CA LEU A 149 1.12 3.73 -16.12
C LEU A 149 1.05 5.04 -16.90
N GLU A 150 -0.14 5.49 -17.28
CA GLU A 150 -0.34 6.74 -18.02
C GLU A 150 0.14 7.95 -17.22
N LYS A 151 -0.26 8.06 -15.95
CA LYS A 151 0.12 9.17 -15.07
C LYS A 151 1.59 9.13 -14.71
N PHE A 152 2.15 7.96 -14.43
CA PHE A 152 3.58 7.80 -14.20
C PHE A 152 4.39 8.30 -15.40
N GLN A 153 4.03 7.86 -16.62
CA GLN A 153 4.72 8.27 -17.83
C GLN A 153 4.54 9.76 -18.13
N HIS A 154 3.36 10.33 -17.87
CA HIS A 154 3.10 11.77 -17.94
C HIS A 154 4.05 12.52 -16.99
N ASN A 155 4.04 12.16 -15.70
CA ASN A 155 4.85 12.80 -14.66
C ASN A 155 6.35 12.75 -14.96
N VAL A 156 6.86 11.60 -15.42
CA VAL A 156 8.26 11.46 -15.83
C VAL A 156 8.60 12.39 -17.00
N ASN A 157 7.68 12.61 -17.95
CA ASN A 157 7.92 13.52 -19.06
C ASN A 157 7.92 14.99 -18.63
N GLU A 158 7.03 15.38 -17.70
CA GLU A 158 7.00 16.72 -17.10
C GLU A 158 8.27 17.00 -16.30
N ALA A 159 8.66 16.08 -15.41
CA ALA A 159 9.90 16.18 -14.64
C ALA A 159 11.14 16.26 -15.54
N LYS A 160 11.13 15.56 -16.68
CA LYS A 160 12.23 15.57 -17.65
C LYS A 160 12.43 16.94 -18.28
N PHE A 161 11.36 17.72 -18.47
CA PHE A 161 11.47 19.11 -18.94
C PHE A 161 12.35 19.93 -17.98
N ILE A 162 12.03 19.87 -16.68
CA ILE A 162 12.75 20.58 -15.62
C ILE A 162 14.22 20.12 -15.56
N LEU A 163 14.45 18.81 -15.58
CA LEU A 163 15.81 18.25 -15.50
C LEU A 163 16.69 18.62 -16.70
N ILE A 164 16.16 18.58 -17.93
CA ILE A 164 16.93 18.98 -19.11
C ILE A 164 17.29 20.46 -19.03
N GLN A 165 16.35 21.32 -18.61
CA GLN A 165 16.59 22.74 -18.41
C GLN A 165 17.67 23.02 -17.35
N ALA A 166 17.61 22.30 -16.22
CA ALA A 166 18.61 22.36 -15.16
C ALA A 166 20.02 22.05 -15.68
N TYR A 167 20.14 21.01 -16.49
CA TYR A 167 21.44 20.56 -17.01
C TYR A 167 21.97 21.44 -18.12
N MET A 168 21.11 22.10 -18.91
CA MET A 168 21.53 23.00 -19.99
C MET A 168 22.07 24.34 -19.47
N HIS A 169 21.60 24.78 -18.30
CA HIS A 169 21.88 26.11 -17.75
C HIS A 169 22.60 26.05 -16.39
N MET A 170 23.44 25.04 -16.18
CA MET A 170 24.13 24.85 -14.90
C MET A 170 25.06 26.05 -14.62
N PRO A 171 24.96 26.71 -13.44
CA PRO A 171 25.87 27.77 -13.08
C PRO A 171 27.30 27.24 -12.88
N PRO A 172 28.32 28.10 -12.92
CA PRO A 172 29.68 27.69 -12.57
C PRO A 172 29.74 27.15 -11.13
N LEU A 173 30.39 26.00 -10.93
CA LEU A 173 30.53 25.35 -9.62
C LEU A 173 32.01 25.08 -9.33
N GLY A 174 32.61 25.89 -8.46
CA GLY A 174 34.06 25.82 -8.20
C GLY A 174 34.88 26.05 -9.47
N SER A 175 35.66 25.05 -9.90
CA SER A 175 36.43 25.07 -11.14
C SER A 175 35.64 24.68 -12.40
N PHE A 176 34.39 24.23 -12.26
CA PHE A 176 33.55 23.92 -13.42
C PHE A 176 33.01 25.22 -14.03
N PRO A 177 33.20 25.44 -15.34
CA PRO A 177 32.83 26.68 -16.01
C PRO A 177 31.31 26.91 -16.12
N GLY A 178 30.47 25.93 -15.76
CA GLY A 178 29.03 25.96 -15.99
C GLY A 178 28.67 25.72 -17.45
N GLY A 179 27.41 25.96 -17.80
CA GLY A 179 26.85 25.75 -19.15
C GLY A 179 26.12 24.42 -19.29
N ASP A 180 26.13 23.86 -20.50
CA ASP A 180 25.44 22.61 -20.82
C ASP A 180 26.24 21.40 -20.32
N MET A 181 25.75 20.81 -19.23
CA MET A 181 26.39 19.72 -18.52
C MET A 181 25.83 18.34 -18.88
N ARG A 182 24.89 18.24 -19.84
CA ARG A 182 24.25 16.96 -20.19
C ARG A 182 25.25 15.90 -20.64
N ALA A 183 26.27 16.28 -21.41
CA ALA A 183 27.32 15.37 -21.84
C ALA A 183 28.18 14.87 -20.67
N THR A 184 28.49 15.76 -19.72
CA THR A 184 29.27 15.46 -18.52
C THR A 184 28.49 14.54 -17.58
N ILE A 185 27.22 14.85 -17.31
CA ILE A 185 26.35 14.04 -16.45
C ILE A 185 26.15 12.65 -17.04
N ARG A 186 25.91 12.55 -18.36
CA ARG A 186 25.82 11.25 -19.06
C ARG A 186 27.10 10.41 -18.92
N LEU A 187 28.26 11.06 -18.80
CA LEU A 187 29.54 10.37 -18.66
C LEU A 187 29.84 9.96 -17.22
N LEU A 188 29.60 10.86 -16.26
CA LEU A 188 29.96 10.66 -14.85
C LEU A 188 28.92 9.85 -14.09
N VAL A 189 27.64 10.10 -14.35
CA VAL A 189 26.51 9.53 -13.59
C VAL A 189 25.37 9.12 -14.55
N PRO A 190 25.62 8.15 -15.46
CA PRO A 190 24.71 7.82 -16.57
C PRO A 190 23.31 7.39 -16.15
N TYR A 191 23.12 6.95 -14.91
CA TYR A 191 21.87 6.40 -14.40
C TYR A 191 21.09 7.35 -13.48
N LEU A 192 21.72 8.45 -13.02
CA LEU A 192 21.11 9.39 -12.10
C LEU A 192 19.81 9.98 -12.66
N SER A 193 19.83 10.44 -13.92
CA SER A 193 18.66 11.10 -14.52
C SER A 193 17.47 10.16 -14.67
N GLY A 194 17.71 8.91 -15.06
CA GLY A 194 16.64 7.90 -15.14
C GLY A 194 16.02 7.62 -13.78
N SER A 195 16.86 7.51 -12.74
CA SER A 195 16.42 7.34 -11.35
C SER A 195 15.58 8.51 -10.85
N LEU A 196 16.15 9.72 -10.86
CA LEU A 196 15.48 10.90 -10.31
C LEU A 196 14.14 11.16 -11.01
N LEU A 197 14.08 10.97 -12.33
CA LEU A 197 12.83 11.14 -13.06
C LEU A 197 11.80 10.08 -12.73
N SER A 198 12.23 8.83 -12.49
CA SER A 198 11.31 7.78 -12.05
C SER A 198 10.78 8.07 -10.65
N LEU A 199 11.63 8.55 -9.72
CA LEU A 199 11.22 8.94 -8.37
C LEU A 199 10.22 10.11 -8.41
N MET A 200 10.55 11.20 -9.12
CA MET A 200 9.61 12.32 -9.31
C MET A 200 8.29 11.87 -9.96
N GLY A 201 8.37 10.92 -10.91
CA GLY A 201 7.22 10.32 -11.54
C GLY A 201 6.29 9.62 -10.55
N ALA A 202 6.86 8.84 -9.63
CA ALA A 202 6.14 8.04 -8.66
C ALA A 202 5.59 8.85 -7.48
N TYR A 203 6.37 9.81 -6.95
CA TYR A 203 5.82 10.77 -5.98
C TYR A 203 4.67 11.59 -6.56
N GLY A 204 4.75 11.95 -7.85
CA GLY A 204 3.62 12.56 -8.55
C GLY A 204 2.39 11.65 -8.64
N VAL A 205 2.60 10.32 -8.76
CA VAL A 205 1.52 9.33 -8.74
C VAL A 205 0.88 9.21 -7.37
N LEU A 206 1.65 9.19 -6.26
CA LEU A 206 1.09 9.27 -4.91
C LEU A 206 0.24 10.54 -4.79
N GLY A 207 0.89 11.69 -5.05
CA GLY A 207 0.26 12.99 -5.25
C GLY A 207 -0.57 13.51 -4.07
N ASP A 208 -0.35 12.96 -2.87
CA ASP A 208 -0.80 13.56 -1.63
C ASP A 208 -0.09 14.89 -1.36
N ASP A 209 -0.61 15.65 -0.41
CA ASP A 209 -0.12 17.00 -0.15
C ASP A 209 1.32 17.00 0.33
N ASP A 210 1.72 16.06 1.17
CA ASP A 210 3.07 16.01 1.73
C ASP A 210 4.09 15.60 0.66
N SER A 211 3.80 14.58 -0.16
CA SER A 211 4.63 14.20 -1.31
C SER A 211 4.83 15.35 -2.30
N LEU A 212 3.76 16.09 -2.65
CA LEU A 212 3.87 17.19 -3.61
C LEU A 212 4.58 18.41 -3.01
N ASN A 213 4.32 18.73 -1.74
CA ASN A 213 5.02 19.81 -1.04
C ASN A 213 6.51 19.49 -0.86
N MET A 214 6.86 18.23 -0.58
CA MET A 214 8.23 17.74 -0.54
C MET A 214 8.94 17.96 -1.88
N LEU A 215 8.29 17.62 -3.00
CA LEU A 215 8.87 17.83 -4.33
C LEU A 215 9.06 19.33 -4.64
N ASP A 216 8.12 20.18 -4.28
CA ASP A 216 8.28 21.64 -4.42
C ASP A 216 9.44 22.16 -3.57
N ALA A 217 9.53 21.74 -2.29
CA ALA A 217 10.62 22.09 -1.41
C ALA A 217 11.98 21.63 -1.96
N LEU A 218 12.07 20.40 -2.48
CA LEU A 218 13.27 19.89 -3.14
C LEU A 218 13.69 20.76 -4.33
N LEU A 219 12.74 21.14 -5.20
CA LEU A 219 13.03 21.97 -6.36
C LEU A 219 13.45 23.39 -5.94
N GLU A 220 12.86 23.96 -4.89
CA GLU A 220 13.26 25.25 -4.34
C GLU A 220 14.67 25.20 -3.72
N THR A 221 14.97 24.15 -2.94
CA THR A 221 16.32 23.89 -2.43
C THR A 221 17.32 23.77 -3.59
N LEU A 222 16.99 23.01 -4.64
CA LEU A 222 17.84 22.89 -5.82
C LEU A 222 17.99 24.22 -6.57
N GLN A 223 16.95 25.05 -6.67
CA GLN A 223 17.03 26.36 -7.31
C GLN A 223 18.01 27.29 -6.59
N SER A 224 18.16 27.17 -5.26
CA SER A 224 19.17 27.94 -4.51
C SER A 224 20.60 27.66 -4.99
N PHE A 225 20.87 26.44 -5.45
CA PHE A 225 22.14 26.03 -6.07
C PHE A 225 22.18 26.26 -7.59
N LEU A 226 21.02 26.13 -8.24
CA LEU A 226 20.82 26.20 -9.69
C LEU A 226 19.96 27.43 -10.01
N ALA A 227 20.53 28.63 -9.90
CA ALA A 227 19.80 29.91 -9.92
C ALA A 227 18.82 30.15 -11.09
N ASN A 228 18.92 29.39 -12.20
CA ASN A 228 18.02 29.47 -13.36
C ASN A 228 17.16 28.21 -13.55
N LEU A 229 17.01 27.37 -12.53
CA LEU A 229 16.13 26.21 -12.56
C LEU A 229 14.68 26.69 -12.73
N PRO A 230 13.99 26.32 -13.83
CA PRO A 230 12.59 26.70 -14.01
C PRO A 230 11.72 25.94 -13.02
N LEU A 231 11.06 26.67 -12.13
CA LEU A 231 10.00 26.13 -11.28
C LEU A 231 8.66 26.24 -12.03
N PRO A 232 7.80 25.20 -11.97
CA PRO A 232 6.46 25.26 -12.56
C PRO A 232 5.63 26.36 -11.89
N GLU A 233 4.86 27.11 -12.69
CA GLU A 233 3.88 28.06 -12.14
C GLU A 233 2.79 27.27 -11.40
N GLY A 234 2.60 27.55 -10.12
CA GLY A 234 1.68 26.79 -9.25
C GLY A 234 2.26 25.50 -8.65
N GLY A 235 3.59 25.31 -8.73
CA GLY A 235 4.29 24.16 -8.16
C GLY A 235 4.10 22.88 -8.96
N VAL A 236 4.72 21.79 -8.51
CA VAL A 236 4.63 20.49 -9.19
C VAL A 236 3.20 19.98 -9.31
N ARG A 237 2.32 20.37 -8.38
CA ARG A 237 0.89 20.03 -8.40
C ARG A 237 0.16 20.52 -9.65
N ALA A 238 0.66 21.59 -10.29
CA ALA A 238 0.06 22.11 -11.52
C ALA A 238 0.38 21.26 -12.76
N ILE A 239 1.41 20.42 -12.71
CA ILE A 239 1.92 19.67 -13.86
C ILE A 239 1.87 18.15 -13.67
N LEU A 240 1.97 17.65 -12.43
CA LEU A 240 1.92 16.24 -12.11
C LEU A 240 0.48 15.75 -11.92
N GLN A 241 0.26 14.46 -12.17
CA GLN A 241 -1.02 13.78 -12.08
C GLN A 241 -0.92 12.61 -11.11
N SER A 242 -1.94 12.46 -10.26
CA SER A 242 -1.97 11.47 -9.18
C SER A 242 -2.98 10.36 -9.40
N VAL A 243 -2.75 9.23 -8.73
CA VAL A 243 -3.70 8.13 -8.50
C VAL A 243 -3.97 8.11 -6.99
N PRO A 244 -4.99 8.82 -6.50
CA PRO A 244 -5.19 9.02 -5.06
C PRO A 244 -5.32 7.73 -4.24
N ALA A 245 -5.70 6.61 -4.86
CA ALA A 245 -5.77 5.32 -4.19
C ALA A 245 -4.40 4.77 -3.74
N LEU A 246 -3.29 5.28 -4.31
CA LEU A 246 -1.94 4.74 -4.08
C LEU A 246 -1.12 5.50 -3.03
N ASN A 247 -1.54 6.71 -2.61
CA ASN A 247 -0.85 7.38 -1.51
C ASN A 247 -1.18 6.72 -0.16
N HIS A 248 -0.45 7.07 0.90
CA HIS A 248 -0.62 6.42 2.20
C HIS A 248 -2.04 6.59 2.81
N GLU A 249 -2.79 7.65 2.48
CA GLU A 249 -4.20 7.80 2.91
C GLU A 249 -5.22 7.24 1.88
N GLY A 250 -4.74 6.70 0.76
CA GLY A 250 -5.54 6.03 -0.24
C GLY A 250 -5.83 4.58 0.13
N ASP A 251 -6.74 3.95 -0.61
CA ASP A 251 -7.14 2.55 -0.42
C ASP A 251 -6.95 1.81 -1.77
N ALA A 252 -5.79 1.18 -1.95
CA ALA A 252 -5.37 0.64 -3.25
C ALA A 252 -6.07 -0.68 -3.60
N ASN A 253 -6.43 -1.51 -2.61
CA ASN A 253 -7.13 -2.78 -2.80
C ASN A 253 -8.67 -2.65 -2.63
N ASN A 254 -9.17 -1.48 -2.23
CA ASN A 254 -10.58 -1.18 -1.99
C ASN A 254 -11.18 -2.08 -0.88
N ASP A 255 -10.43 -2.28 0.20
CA ASP A 255 -10.88 -3.05 1.39
C ASP A 255 -11.48 -2.17 2.50
N GLY A 256 -11.46 -0.86 2.33
CA GLY A 256 -11.99 0.12 3.27
C GLY A 256 -10.97 0.64 4.29
N PHE A 257 -9.70 0.22 4.19
CA PHE A 257 -8.60 0.70 5.01
C PHE A 257 -7.59 1.46 4.16
N THR A 258 -6.94 2.46 4.76
CA THR A 258 -5.89 3.20 4.07
C THR A 258 -4.62 2.36 3.94
N ASN A 259 -3.78 2.69 2.97
CA ASN A 259 -2.47 2.06 2.81
C ASN A 259 -1.60 2.23 4.06
N ARG A 260 -1.72 3.35 4.80
CA ARG A 260 -1.12 3.55 6.13
C ARG A 260 -1.62 2.55 7.16
N GLN A 261 -2.94 2.35 7.23
CA GLN A 261 -3.52 1.34 8.13
C GLN A 261 -3.07 -0.08 7.76
N ALA A 262 -2.96 -0.37 6.46
CA ALA A 262 -2.40 -1.63 5.99
C ALA A 262 -0.92 -1.78 6.37
N TYR A 263 -0.12 -0.71 6.31
CA TYR A 263 1.28 -0.73 6.75
C TYR A 263 1.38 -1.02 8.25
N GLU A 264 0.65 -0.27 9.07
CA GLU A 264 0.61 -0.46 10.52
C GLU A 264 0.12 -1.88 10.90
N TYR A 265 -0.88 -2.40 10.18
CA TYR A 265 -1.41 -3.75 10.43
C TYR A 265 -0.45 -4.86 9.99
N PHE A 266 0.01 -4.85 8.74
CA PHE A 266 0.82 -5.94 8.22
C PHE A 266 2.27 -5.87 8.72
N VAL A 267 2.89 -4.70 8.67
CA VAL A 267 4.31 -4.53 9.01
C VAL A 267 4.48 -4.41 10.53
N GLU A 268 3.84 -3.42 11.14
CA GLU A 268 4.12 -3.12 12.55
C GLU A 268 3.46 -4.11 13.52
N HIS A 269 2.20 -4.48 13.25
CA HIS A 269 1.44 -5.37 14.13
C HIS A 269 1.69 -6.86 13.86
N LEU A 270 1.65 -7.29 12.59
CA LEU A 270 1.83 -8.71 12.22
C LEU A 270 3.29 -9.09 11.91
N GLY A 271 4.18 -8.13 11.68
CA GLY A 271 5.60 -8.38 11.46
C GLY A 271 5.96 -8.88 10.05
N TYR A 272 5.11 -8.61 9.05
CA TYR A 272 5.44 -8.85 7.65
C TYR A 272 6.51 -7.88 7.17
N SER A 273 7.21 -8.24 6.09
CA SER A 273 8.13 -7.32 5.43
C SER A 273 7.39 -6.22 4.66
N GLU A 274 8.04 -5.08 4.46
CA GLU A 274 7.52 -3.95 3.67
C GLU A 274 7.24 -4.35 2.21
N TYR A 275 8.03 -5.28 1.67
CA TYR A 275 7.76 -5.87 0.37
C TYR A 275 6.44 -6.66 0.33
N GLU A 276 6.20 -7.53 1.32
CA GLU A 276 4.94 -8.26 1.44
C GLU A 276 3.75 -7.31 1.61
N TYR A 277 3.92 -6.28 2.45
CA TYR A 277 2.95 -5.19 2.58
C TYR A 277 2.58 -4.57 1.24
N SER A 278 3.54 -4.20 0.39
CA SER A 278 3.25 -3.57 -0.90
C SER A 278 2.39 -4.45 -1.83
N LEU A 279 2.50 -5.78 -1.70
CA LEU A 279 1.69 -6.74 -2.45
C LEU A 279 0.30 -6.92 -1.82
N PHE A 280 0.20 -6.88 -0.50
CA PHE A 280 -1.08 -6.98 0.21
C PHE A 280 -1.93 -5.72 0.04
N ALA A 281 -1.31 -4.53 0.16
CA ALA A 281 -1.97 -3.23 0.04
C ALA A 281 -2.67 -3.02 -1.31
N VAL A 282 -2.20 -3.66 -2.39
CA VAL A 282 -2.80 -3.57 -3.72
C VAL A 282 -3.71 -4.75 -4.07
N SER A 283 -3.75 -5.80 -3.24
CA SER A 283 -4.41 -7.05 -3.61
C SER A 283 -5.71 -7.25 -2.82
N PRO A 284 -6.87 -7.33 -3.50
CA PRO A 284 -8.16 -7.60 -2.83
C PRO A 284 -8.24 -9.00 -2.21
N ASP A 285 -7.30 -9.90 -2.53
CA ASP A 285 -7.18 -11.21 -1.88
C ASP A 285 -6.62 -11.15 -0.44
N TYR A 286 -6.07 -10.01 -0.02
CA TYR A 286 -5.50 -9.80 1.32
C TYR A 286 -6.15 -8.59 2.03
N PRO A 287 -7.48 -8.61 2.25
CA PRO A 287 -8.13 -7.53 2.98
C PRO A 287 -7.73 -7.56 4.46
N ILE A 288 -7.74 -6.40 5.12
CA ILE A 288 -7.68 -6.35 6.58
C ILE A 288 -9.00 -6.90 7.16
N ASP A 289 -8.91 -7.98 7.94
CA ASP A 289 -10.05 -8.58 8.63
C ASP A 289 -9.97 -8.29 10.14
N LEU A 290 -10.67 -7.24 10.58
CA LEU A 290 -10.72 -6.83 11.98
C LEU A 290 -11.83 -7.52 12.78
N MET A 291 -12.78 -8.19 12.12
CA MET A 291 -14.03 -8.58 12.75
C MET A 291 -14.57 -9.89 12.18
N GLN A 292 -14.92 -10.82 13.08
CA GLN A 292 -15.63 -12.04 12.72
C GLN A 292 -16.94 -12.18 13.53
N VAL A 293 -17.83 -13.04 13.01
CA VAL A 293 -19.02 -13.48 13.75
C VAL A 293 -18.90 -14.96 14.09
N ASP A 294 -18.79 -15.25 15.37
CA ASP A 294 -18.81 -16.60 15.92
C ASP A 294 -20.25 -17.11 16.04
N GLY A 295 -20.43 -18.43 15.94
CA GLY A 295 -21.69 -19.10 16.25
C GLY A 295 -22.65 -19.34 15.07
N GLY A 296 -22.32 -18.93 13.85
CA GLY A 296 -23.14 -19.26 12.67
C GLY A 296 -23.08 -20.74 12.26
N GLY A 297 -23.85 -21.11 11.23
CA GLY A 297 -23.92 -22.49 10.72
C GLY A 297 -25.33 -23.07 10.71
N VAL A 298 -25.43 -24.39 10.92
CA VAL A 298 -26.70 -25.15 10.81
C VAL A 298 -27.28 -25.44 12.19
N PHE A 299 -28.53 -25.04 12.38
CA PHE A 299 -29.33 -25.18 13.59
C PHE A 299 -30.55 -26.08 13.35
N VAL A 300 -31.10 -26.65 14.42
CA VAL A 300 -32.32 -27.45 14.36
C VAL A 300 -33.51 -26.57 14.74
N PHE A 301 -34.67 -26.76 14.13
CA PHE A 301 -35.89 -26.04 14.53
C PHE A 301 -36.15 -26.13 16.04
N GLY A 302 -36.43 -24.97 16.63
CA GLY A 302 -36.64 -24.80 18.07
C GLY A 302 -35.36 -24.63 18.89
N SER A 303 -34.16 -24.75 18.31
CA SER A 303 -32.92 -24.45 19.04
C SER A 303 -32.71 -22.94 19.20
N THR A 304 -31.91 -22.58 20.20
CA THR A 304 -31.38 -21.22 20.35
C THR A 304 -30.14 -21.05 19.47
N MET A 305 -30.08 -19.94 18.75
CA MET A 305 -28.88 -19.45 18.06
C MET A 305 -28.26 -18.33 18.89
N GLU A 306 -26.94 -18.33 18.96
CA GLU A 306 -26.14 -17.28 19.59
C GLU A 306 -25.04 -16.89 18.61
N LEU A 307 -25.11 -15.65 18.09
CA LEU A 307 -24.06 -15.07 17.27
C LEU A 307 -23.27 -14.07 18.11
N THR A 308 -21.94 -14.12 18.03
CA THR A 308 -21.07 -13.19 18.77
C THR A 308 -20.14 -12.47 17.82
N ALA A 309 -20.22 -11.15 17.82
CA ALA A 309 -19.27 -10.26 17.17
C ALA A 309 -17.95 -10.24 17.95
N VAL A 310 -16.84 -10.56 17.28
CA VAL A 310 -15.49 -10.56 17.85
C VAL A 310 -14.62 -9.61 17.03
N ILE A 311 -14.02 -8.62 17.70
CA ILE A 311 -13.12 -7.62 17.10
C ILE A 311 -11.70 -7.89 17.59
N ASP A 312 -10.69 -7.67 16.74
CA ASP A 312 -9.30 -7.62 17.18
C ASP A 312 -9.04 -6.38 18.07
N GLY A 313 -9.16 -6.59 19.39
CA GLY A 313 -8.98 -5.55 20.39
C GLY A 313 -7.55 -5.00 20.54
N LEU A 314 -6.56 -5.56 19.84
CA LEU A 314 -5.21 -4.99 19.78
C LEU A 314 -5.08 -3.94 18.68
N VAL A 315 -5.96 -3.97 17.69
CA VAL A 315 -5.92 -3.11 16.50
C VAL A 315 -7.05 -2.10 16.50
N ALA A 316 -8.22 -2.46 17.06
CA ALA A 316 -9.40 -1.61 17.05
C ALA A 316 -10.24 -1.70 18.34
N GLU A 317 -10.84 -0.58 18.73
CA GLU A 317 -11.77 -0.48 19.86
C GLU A 317 -13.15 -0.01 19.39
N ALA A 318 -14.21 -0.75 19.74
CA ALA A 318 -15.59 -0.33 19.43
C ALA A 318 -15.99 0.94 20.22
N LEU A 319 -16.74 1.84 19.59
CA LEU A 319 -17.12 3.13 20.18
C LEU A 319 -18.52 3.14 20.82
N ASP A 320 -18.61 3.50 22.11
CA ASP A 320 -19.85 3.75 22.85
C ASP A 320 -20.42 5.15 22.50
N PRO A 321 -21.74 5.38 22.33
CA PRO A 321 -22.89 4.48 22.52
C PRO A 321 -23.34 3.66 21.30
N TYR A 322 -22.62 3.70 20.18
CA TYR A 322 -23.05 3.13 18.90
C TYR A 322 -22.61 1.68 18.70
N GLN A 323 -22.71 0.86 19.74
CA GLN A 323 -22.13 -0.48 19.75
C GLN A 323 -23.08 -1.46 19.02
N TYR A 324 -22.61 -2.01 17.92
CA TYR A 324 -23.23 -3.07 17.09
C TYR A 324 -24.58 -2.73 16.46
N THR A 325 -24.66 -2.86 15.13
CA THR A 325 -25.94 -2.87 14.40
C THR A 325 -26.04 -4.16 13.62
N TRP A 326 -26.95 -5.05 14.03
CA TRP A 326 -27.19 -6.32 13.36
C TRP A 326 -28.19 -6.17 12.22
N TYR A 327 -27.95 -6.90 11.15
CA TYR A 327 -28.78 -7.00 9.95
C TYR A 327 -29.03 -8.47 9.63
N LYS A 328 -30.20 -8.75 9.06
CA LYS A 328 -30.52 -10.04 8.46
C LYS A 328 -31.00 -9.80 7.04
N ASP A 329 -30.34 -10.43 6.07
CA ASP A 329 -30.62 -10.29 4.64
C ASP A 329 -30.70 -8.81 4.20
N GLY A 330 -29.82 -7.98 4.77
CA GLY A 330 -29.72 -6.53 4.52
C GLY A 330 -30.73 -5.65 5.28
N LEU A 331 -31.64 -6.23 6.07
CA LEU A 331 -32.60 -5.49 6.88
C LEU A 331 -32.12 -5.38 8.34
N PRO A 332 -32.14 -4.17 8.95
CA PRO A 332 -31.70 -4.01 10.33
C PRO A 332 -32.61 -4.79 11.28
N ILE A 333 -32.01 -5.46 12.26
CA ILE A 333 -32.70 -6.10 13.37
C ILE A 333 -32.87 -5.03 14.47
N PRO A 334 -34.10 -4.55 14.72
CA PRO A 334 -34.31 -3.51 15.73
C PRO A 334 -33.83 -3.95 17.11
N GLU A 335 -33.27 -3.02 17.89
CA GLU A 335 -32.86 -3.23 19.29
C GLU A 335 -31.68 -4.20 19.51
N ALA A 336 -31.14 -4.81 18.44
CA ALA A 336 -29.93 -5.62 18.51
C ALA A 336 -28.68 -4.72 18.49
N THR A 337 -28.35 -4.17 19.65
CA THR A 337 -27.24 -3.22 19.87
C THR A 337 -26.15 -3.76 20.80
N GLU A 338 -26.02 -5.08 20.88
CA GLU A 338 -25.03 -5.74 21.72
C GLU A 338 -24.11 -6.56 20.82
N ASN A 339 -22.93 -6.89 21.33
CA ASN A 339 -21.98 -7.76 20.61
C ASN A 339 -22.53 -9.18 20.40
N MET A 340 -23.57 -9.56 21.15
CA MET A 340 -24.23 -10.85 21.07
C MET A 340 -25.65 -10.71 20.55
N LEU A 341 -26.00 -11.49 19.53
CA LEU A 341 -27.36 -11.64 19.03
C LEU A 341 -27.86 -13.05 19.40
N ILE A 342 -28.90 -13.11 20.24
CA ILE A 342 -29.54 -14.35 20.67
C ILE A 342 -30.92 -14.45 20.02
N LEU A 343 -31.20 -15.60 19.41
CA LEU A 343 -32.52 -15.94 18.89
C LEU A 343 -32.97 -17.28 19.47
N ASP A 344 -34.00 -17.26 20.29
CA ASP A 344 -34.62 -18.47 20.83
C ASP A 344 -35.65 -19.09 19.88
N ASN A 345 -35.81 -20.41 19.96
CA ASN A 345 -36.85 -21.15 19.24
C ASN A 345 -36.85 -20.89 17.72
N GLY A 346 -35.67 -20.95 17.10
CA GLY A 346 -35.51 -20.56 15.69
C GLY A 346 -36.23 -21.48 14.69
N SER A 347 -36.58 -20.91 13.56
CA SER A 347 -37.42 -21.51 12.51
C SER A 347 -36.77 -21.35 11.13
N GLU A 348 -37.34 -21.98 10.11
CA GLU A 348 -36.88 -21.83 8.72
C GLU A 348 -36.78 -20.34 8.30
N ALA A 349 -37.75 -19.54 8.73
CA ALA A 349 -37.83 -18.12 8.41
C ALA A 349 -36.66 -17.32 8.99
N ASP A 350 -35.91 -17.85 9.96
CA ASP A 350 -34.75 -17.22 10.58
C ASP A 350 -33.44 -17.56 9.87
N SER A 351 -33.47 -18.46 8.89
CA SER A 351 -32.30 -18.71 8.03
C SER A 351 -32.02 -17.47 7.17
N GLY A 352 -30.74 -17.18 6.93
CA GLY A 352 -30.32 -16.03 6.15
C GLY A 352 -28.87 -15.64 6.39
N LEU A 353 -28.46 -14.56 5.74
CA LEU A 353 -27.19 -13.90 5.99
C LEU A 353 -27.36 -12.91 7.13
N TYR A 354 -26.62 -13.11 8.22
CA TYR A 354 -26.52 -12.16 9.32
C TYR A 354 -25.26 -11.33 9.14
N GLU A 355 -25.37 -10.01 9.25
CA GLU A 355 -24.27 -9.05 9.16
C GLU A 355 -24.30 -8.16 10.40
N VAL A 356 -23.15 -7.80 10.93
CA VAL A 356 -23.03 -6.82 12.02
C VAL A 356 -22.09 -5.72 11.58
N ARG A 357 -22.45 -4.47 11.87
CA ARG A 357 -21.62 -3.28 11.62
C ARG A 357 -21.28 -2.59 12.92
N VAL A 358 -20.03 -2.18 13.07
CA VAL A 358 -19.53 -1.58 14.31
C VAL A 358 -18.65 -0.37 13.99
N PRO A 359 -18.94 0.82 14.55
CA PRO A 359 -17.99 1.92 14.56
C PRO A 359 -16.85 1.62 15.52
N VAL A 360 -15.62 1.65 15.00
CA VAL A 360 -14.40 1.39 15.76
C VAL A 360 -13.41 2.55 15.64
N ARG A 361 -12.59 2.70 16.66
CA ARG A 361 -11.38 3.52 16.66
C ARG A 361 -10.21 2.61 16.35
N TRP A 362 -9.40 3.02 15.38
CA TRP A 362 -8.10 2.39 15.10
C TRP A 362 -7.11 2.68 16.23
N LEU A 363 -6.32 1.69 16.65
CA LEU A 363 -5.43 1.79 17.81
C LEU A 363 -3.93 1.75 17.45
N LEU A 364 -3.58 1.43 16.20
CA LEU A 364 -2.20 1.44 15.73
C LEU A 364 -1.79 2.83 15.25
N GLY A 365 -0.47 3.05 15.17
CA GLY A 365 0.12 4.31 14.71
C GLY A 365 -0.34 5.55 15.46
N ASP A 366 -0.24 6.70 14.78
CA ASP A 366 -0.89 7.93 15.20
C ASP A 366 -2.37 7.88 14.81
N ALA A 367 -3.13 7.08 15.59
CA ALA A 367 -4.52 6.73 15.33
C ALA A 367 -5.35 7.89 14.72
N PRO A 368 -5.96 7.70 13.54
CA PRO A 368 -6.68 8.76 12.85
C PRO A 368 -7.84 9.33 13.67
N GLY A 369 -8.21 10.57 13.33
CA GLY A 369 -9.53 11.10 13.63
C GLY A 369 -10.62 10.35 12.85
N ASP A 370 -11.89 10.58 13.20
CA ASP A 370 -13.09 9.90 12.69
C ASP A 370 -13.17 8.36 12.85
N PRO A 371 -14.32 7.81 13.30
CA PRO A 371 -14.51 6.37 13.43
C PRO A 371 -14.53 5.62 12.09
N LEU A 372 -13.93 4.42 12.06
CA LEU A 372 -14.08 3.44 10.97
C LEU A 372 -15.35 2.61 11.18
N ILE A 373 -16.01 2.15 10.12
CA ILE A 373 -17.08 1.16 10.21
C ILE A 373 -16.55 -0.19 9.74
N VAL A 374 -16.41 -1.14 10.66
CA VAL A 374 -16.09 -2.53 10.32
C VAL A 374 -17.35 -3.37 10.23
N SER A 375 -17.32 -4.42 9.43
CA SER A 375 -18.45 -5.33 9.29
C SER A 375 -18.00 -6.77 9.17
N ALA A 376 -18.83 -7.67 9.67
CA ALA A 376 -18.63 -9.11 9.58
C ALA A 376 -19.96 -9.80 9.29
N SER A 377 -19.91 -10.89 8.54
CA SER A 377 -21.12 -11.62 8.13
C SER A 377 -20.99 -13.13 8.31
N VAL A 378 -22.09 -13.78 8.67
CA VAL A 378 -22.18 -15.24 8.79
C VAL A 378 -23.52 -15.76 8.27
N TYR A 379 -23.50 -16.95 7.68
CA TYR A 379 -24.73 -17.61 7.22
C TYR A 379 -25.29 -18.51 8.31
N VAL A 380 -26.62 -18.47 8.46
CA VAL A 380 -27.37 -19.28 9.42
C VAL A 380 -28.42 -20.06 8.65
N GLN A 381 -28.55 -21.35 8.96
CA GLN A 381 -29.57 -22.20 8.39
C GLN A 381 -30.27 -23.03 9.47
N PHE A 382 -31.59 -22.91 9.56
CA PHE A 382 -32.42 -23.75 10.40
C PHE A 382 -32.99 -24.90 9.57
N VAL A 383 -32.87 -26.13 10.08
CA VAL A 383 -33.40 -27.33 9.43
C VAL A 383 -34.33 -28.12 10.36
N ALA A 384 -35.34 -28.76 9.78
CA ALA A 384 -36.20 -29.67 10.52
C ALA A 384 -35.37 -30.84 11.09
N PRO A 385 -35.69 -31.33 12.30
CA PRO A 385 -35.06 -32.53 12.81
C PRO A 385 -35.31 -33.68 11.82
N VAL A 386 -34.24 -34.31 11.35
CA VAL A 386 -34.34 -35.45 10.45
C VAL A 386 -35.10 -36.56 11.17
N PRO A 387 -36.22 -37.09 10.65
CA PRO A 387 -36.89 -38.21 11.27
C PRO A 387 -35.94 -39.41 11.32
N LEU A 388 -35.76 -40.00 12.49
CA LEU A 388 -35.04 -41.26 12.66
C LEU A 388 -35.73 -42.35 11.83
N ILE A 389 -35.23 -42.59 10.61
CA ILE A 389 -35.65 -43.73 9.80
C ILE A 389 -34.92 -44.97 10.35
N PRO A 390 -35.62 -45.98 10.90
CA PRO A 390 -34.95 -47.17 11.40
C PRO A 390 -34.33 -47.96 10.25
N GLY A 391 -33.03 -48.24 10.34
CA GLY A 391 -32.34 -49.31 9.61
C GLY A 391 -32.10 -49.08 8.11
N VAL A 392 -30.82 -49.06 7.73
CA VAL A 392 -30.28 -49.20 6.36
C VAL A 392 -30.42 -47.98 5.43
N ALA A 393 -31.47 -47.15 5.52
CA ALA A 393 -31.58 -45.93 4.68
C ALA A 393 -30.72 -44.73 5.16
N CYS A 394 -30.25 -44.76 6.41
CA CYS A 394 -29.54 -43.65 7.05
C CYS A 394 -28.14 -43.37 6.44
N LEU A 395 -27.49 -44.39 5.85
CA LEU A 395 -26.17 -44.25 5.24
C LEU A 395 -26.21 -43.50 3.89
N PHE A 396 -27.31 -43.62 3.14
CA PHE A 396 -27.44 -42.96 1.83
C PHE A 396 -27.76 -41.46 1.95
N PHE A 397 -28.59 -41.06 2.91
CA PHE A 397 -28.93 -39.65 3.13
C PHE A 397 -27.78 -38.85 3.74
N VAL A 398 -27.03 -39.43 4.68
CA VAL A 398 -25.86 -38.76 5.29
C VAL A 398 -24.76 -38.55 4.25
N ALA A 399 -24.51 -39.54 3.36
CA ALA A 399 -23.53 -39.39 2.30
C ALA A 399 -23.91 -38.28 1.30
N ILE A 400 -25.17 -38.21 0.87
CA ILE A 400 -25.66 -37.17 -0.07
C ILE A 400 -25.62 -35.78 0.58
N PHE A 401 -26.05 -35.65 1.83
CA PHE A 401 -26.07 -34.36 2.55
C PHE A 401 -24.64 -33.84 2.78
N ILE A 402 -23.71 -34.71 3.16
CA ILE A 402 -22.28 -34.35 3.28
C ILE A 402 -21.71 -33.93 1.92
N THR A 403 -21.98 -34.66 0.83
CA THR A 403 -21.51 -34.24 -0.51
C THR A 403 -22.12 -32.93 -0.98
N CYS A 404 -23.39 -32.63 -0.66
CA CYS A 404 -24.01 -31.36 -1.01
C CYS A 404 -23.44 -30.18 -0.20
N VAL A 405 -23.19 -30.37 1.10
CA VAL A 405 -22.58 -29.34 1.97
C VAL A 405 -21.14 -29.07 1.56
N PHE A 406 -20.33 -30.11 1.30
CA PHE A 406 -18.97 -29.94 0.82
C PHE A 406 -18.90 -29.37 -0.60
N CYS A 407 -19.81 -29.73 -1.51
CA CYS A 407 -19.89 -29.09 -2.84
C CYS A 407 -20.30 -27.62 -2.74
N PHE A 408 -21.17 -27.21 -1.82
CA PHE A 408 -21.54 -25.80 -1.63
C PHE A 408 -20.39 -24.97 -1.06
N SER A 409 -19.65 -25.51 -0.08
CA SER A 409 -18.45 -24.86 0.45
C SER A 409 -17.33 -24.75 -0.59
N PHE A 410 -17.15 -25.75 -1.46
CA PHE A 410 -16.18 -25.69 -2.57
C PHE A 410 -16.62 -24.75 -3.70
N TYR A 411 -17.93 -24.70 -4.03
CA TYR A 411 -18.43 -23.80 -5.07
C TYR A 411 -18.26 -22.33 -4.66
N ARG A 412 -18.43 -22.00 -3.37
CA ARG A 412 -18.26 -20.62 -2.88
C ARG A 412 -16.80 -20.14 -2.91
N GLN A 413 -15.82 -21.02 -2.72
CA GLN A 413 -14.40 -20.65 -2.93
C GLN A 413 -14.07 -20.38 -4.41
N ILE A 414 -14.86 -20.88 -5.35
CA ILE A 414 -14.67 -20.65 -6.79
C ILE A 414 -15.42 -19.39 -7.25
N THR A 415 -16.62 -19.11 -6.75
CA THR A 415 -17.41 -17.93 -7.16
C THR A 415 -17.02 -16.63 -6.46
N ILE A 416 -16.27 -16.69 -5.35
CA ILE A 416 -15.65 -15.49 -4.75
C ILE A 416 -14.31 -15.14 -5.46
N ARG A 417 -13.78 -16.04 -6.30
CA ARG A 417 -12.57 -15.84 -7.14
C ARG A 417 -12.88 -15.59 -8.63
N THR A 418 -14.09 -15.15 -8.95
CA THR A 418 -14.49 -14.65 -10.28
C THR A 418 -15.20 -13.32 -10.12
#